data_AF-A0A0C9WLC9-F1
#
_entry.id   AF-A0A0C9WLC9-F1
#
_cell.length_a   1.000
_cell.length_b   1.000
_cell.length_c   1.000
_cell.angle_alpha   90.00
_cell.angle_beta   90.00
_cell.angle_gamma   90.00
#
_symmetry.space_group_name_H-M   'P 1'
#
loop_
_entity.id
_entity.type
_entity.pdbx_description
1 polymer ?
#
loop_
_entity_poly.entity_id
_entity_poly.type
_entity_poly.pdbx_seq_one_letter_code
_entity_poly.pdbx_strand_id
1 'polypeptide(L)'
;MNPTRDRNLVVRSRQKLVRHSKIRSLNLSNDGSFLLSAAGDEVIVWDLKDGMHLVINASNGLVLALAWVPITSDASAAFAFGCSDGLIHLFRRAGKKRFFVPSASVHLEDGAVEHLVYNSNLGCLAGVAVRHGRAHLWRVDEEGHLTSVTLPDEEPTFPDGIPKQAYRYSNGNHIYIKLSNNLGVINVIRWAPPVPGLIKLLFNICWAVFDPIPSGNKVVFFMAMLILPWLYIHYTAPALFGSID
;
A
#
# COMPACT_ATOMS: atom_id res chain seq x y z
N MET A 1 39.38 -21.50 -32.88
CA MET A 1 37.96 -21.66 -32.47
C MET A 1 37.87 -22.85 -31.53
N ASN A 2 37.45 -22.62 -30.28
CA ASN A 2 36.89 -23.67 -29.42
C ASN A 2 35.79 -23.00 -28.58
N PRO A 3 34.50 -23.35 -28.75
CA PRO A 3 33.40 -22.59 -28.14
C PRO A 3 33.18 -23.01 -26.68
N THR A 4 33.14 -22.00 -25.81
CA THR A 4 32.29 -21.86 -24.61
C THR A 4 32.01 -23.12 -23.76
N ARG A 5 32.74 -23.25 -22.64
CA ARG A 5 32.33 -24.00 -21.45
C ARG A 5 32.06 -23.06 -20.27
N ASP A 6 31.18 -22.08 -20.45
CA ASP A 6 30.50 -21.46 -19.30
C ASP A 6 29.14 -22.12 -19.15
N ARG A 7 29.15 -23.27 -18.47
CA ARG A 7 27.92 -23.83 -17.90
C ARG A 7 27.58 -22.94 -16.70
N ASN A 8 26.69 -21.97 -16.93
CA ASN A 8 25.91 -21.34 -15.87
C ASN A 8 25.31 -22.45 -14.99
N LEU A 9 25.95 -22.71 -13.85
CA LEU A 9 25.40 -23.55 -12.79
C LEU A 9 24.19 -22.78 -12.25
N VAL A 10 23.02 -23.04 -12.84
CA VAL A 10 21.76 -22.70 -12.19
C VAL A 10 21.71 -23.59 -10.96
N VAL A 11 22.18 -23.07 -9.82
CA VAL A 11 22.04 -23.70 -8.52
C VAL A 11 20.55 -23.74 -8.22
N ARG A 12 19.89 -24.85 -8.60
CA ARG A 12 18.49 -25.10 -8.31
C ARG A 12 18.39 -25.55 -6.86
N SER A 13 18.31 -24.59 -5.94
CA SER A 13 17.88 -24.86 -4.57
C SER A 13 16.35 -24.91 -4.54
N ARG A 14 15.78 -26.03 -4.04
CA ARG A 14 14.35 -26.17 -3.82
C ARG A 14 14.11 -26.38 -2.33
N GLN A 15 13.61 -25.36 -1.66
CA GLN A 15 13.17 -25.47 -0.27
C GLN A 15 11.64 -25.61 -0.22
N LYS A 16 11.16 -26.62 0.51
CA LYS A 16 9.72 -26.82 0.75
C LYS A 16 9.38 -26.19 2.10
N LEU A 17 8.56 -25.14 2.09
CA LEU A 17 8.01 -24.53 3.30
C LEU A 17 6.73 -25.30 3.67
N VAL A 18 6.78 -26.09 4.74
CA VAL A 18 5.67 -26.97 5.14
C VAL A 18 5.12 -26.50 6.47
N ARG A 19 3.89 -26.01 6.46
CA ARG A 19 3.14 -25.76 7.69
C ARG A 19 1.63 -25.71 7.47
N HIS A 20 1.20 -24.97 6.45
CA HIS A 20 -0.20 -24.88 6.08
C HIS A 20 -0.70 -26.20 5.48
N SER A 21 -1.93 -26.60 5.83
CA SER A 21 -2.62 -27.74 5.23
C SER A 21 -3.21 -27.41 3.87
N LYS A 22 -3.92 -26.27 3.75
CA LYS A 22 -4.53 -25.77 2.51
C LYS A 22 -4.36 -24.26 2.39
N ILE A 23 -3.34 -23.85 1.64
CA ILE A 23 -3.03 -22.45 1.39
C ILE A 23 -4.13 -21.85 0.50
N ARG A 24 -4.65 -20.69 0.91
CA ARG A 24 -5.64 -19.91 0.14
C ARG A 24 -5.01 -18.72 -0.59
N SER A 25 -4.01 -18.10 0.02
CA SER A 25 -3.39 -16.89 -0.51
C SER A 25 -1.89 -16.88 -0.25
N LEU A 26 -1.13 -16.29 -1.18
CA LEU A 26 0.32 -16.15 -1.15
C LEU A 26 0.70 -14.78 -1.69
N ASN A 27 1.68 -14.12 -1.07
CA ASN A 27 2.19 -12.84 -1.57
C ASN A 27 3.68 -12.65 -1.23
N LEU A 28 4.53 -12.42 -2.24
CA LEU A 28 5.96 -12.21 -2.08
C LEU A 28 6.25 -10.71 -1.86
N SER A 29 7.17 -10.37 -0.96
CA SER A 29 7.60 -8.98 -0.77
C SER A 29 8.31 -8.48 -2.03
N ASN A 30 8.26 -7.17 -2.27
CA ASN A 30 8.86 -6.55 -3.46
C ASN A 30 10.38 -6.80 -3.59
N ASP A 31 11.08 -6.97 -2.46
CA ASP A 31 12.52 -7.27 -2.40
C ASP A 31 12.83 -8.77 -2.43
N GLY A 32 11.81 -9.63 -2.42
CA GLY A 32 11.96 -11.08 -2.41
C GLY A 32 12.49 -11.67 -1.09
N SER A 33 12.61 -10.88 -0.03
CA SER A 33 13.13 -11.33 1.27
C SER A 33 12.09 -12.13 2.07
N PHE A 34 10.81 -11.84 1.88
CA PHE A 34 9.72 -12.43 2.66
C PHE A 34 8.59 -12.96 1.79
N LEU A 35 7.91 -14.01 2.26
CA LEU A 35 6.68 -14.55 1.68
C LEU A 35 5.58 -14.53 2.74
N LEU A 36 4.39 -14.05 2.38
CA LEU A 36 3.17 -14.25 3.15
C LEU A 36 2.43 -15.46 2.63
N SER A 37 1.90 -16.26 3.54
CA SER A 37 0.97 -17.34 3.20
C SER A 37 -0.17 -17.42 4.20
N ALA A 38 -1.39 -17.56 3.70
CA ALA A 38 -2.58 -17.68 4.53
C ALA A 38 -3.30 -19.01 4.31
N ALA A 39 -3.74 -19.63 5.41
CA ALA A 39 -4.62 -20.80 5.41
C ALA A 39 -5.52 -20.73 6.64
N GLY A 40 -6.81 -21.07 6.50
CA GLY A 40 -7.73 -20.93 7.62
C GLY A 40 -7.77 -19.48 8.13
N ASP A 41 -7.54 -19.31 9.42
CA ASP A 41 -7.37 -18.07 10.17
C ASP A 41 -5.90 -17.75 10.48
N GLU A 42 -4.96 -18.50 9.92
CA GLU A 42 -3.52 -18.35 10.15
C GLU A 42 -2.83 -17.62 8.99
N VAL A 43 -2.00 -16.63 9.33
CA VAL A 43 -1.01 -16.02 8.44
C VAL A 43 0.38 -16.42 8.89
N ILE A 44 1.19 -16.86 7.93
CA ILE A 44 2.61 -17.11 8.15
C ILE A 44 3.43 -16.13 7.33
N VAL A 45 4.36 -15.45 7.99
CA VAL A 45 5.39 -14.63 7.37
C VAL A 45 6.67 -15.45 7.33
N TRP A 46 7.12 -15.82 6.15
CA TRP A 46 8.33 -16.58 5.93
C TRP A 46 9.48 -15.64 5.61
N ASP A 47 10.57 -15.78 6.32
CA ASP A 47 11.87 -15.26 5.94
C ASP A 47 12.53 -16.23 4.96
N LEU A 48 12.70 -15.81 3.72
CA LEU A 48 13.22 -16.67 2.66
C LEU A 48 14.74 -16.86 2.70
N LYS A 49 15.45 -16.04 3.50
CA LYS A 49 16.90 -16.16 3.66
C LYS A 49 17.25 -17.23 4.70
N ASP A 50 16.61 -17.18 5.86
CA ASP A 50 16.98 -18.04 7.00
C ASP A 50 15.92 -19.13 7.31
N GLY A 51 14.77 -19.12 6.62
CA GLY A 51 13.69 -20.09 6.82
C GLY A 51 12.89 -19.89 8.12
N MET A 52 13.15 -18.81 8.86
CA MET A 52 12.36 -18.44 10.02
C MET A 52 10.94 -18.06 9.60
N HIS A 53 9.98 -18.31 10.48
CA HIS A 53 8.60 -17.94 10.21
C HIS A 53 7.89 -17.40 11.44
N LEU A 54 7.13 -16.32 11.25
CA LEU A 54 6.21 -15.78 12.24
C LEU A 54 4.80 -16.28 11.93
N VAL A 55 4.07 -16.65 12.98
CA VAL A 55 2.68 -17.10 12.90
C VAL A 55 1.81 -16.03 13.50
N ILE A 56 0.73 -15.72 12.82
CA ILE A 56 -0.28 -14.81 13.29
C ILE A 56 -1.61 -15.53 13.16
N ASN A 57 -2.31 -15.67 14.29
CA ASN A 57 -3.65 -16.21 14.32
C ASN A 57 -4.60 -15.02 14.35
N ALA A 58 -5.35 -14.84 13.27
CA ALA A 58 -6.26 -13.72 13.14
C ALA A 58 -7.41 -13.83 14.15
N SER A 59 -7.88 -15.04 14.48
CA SER A 59 -9.07 -15.32 15.32
C SER A 59 -10.39 -14.66 14.85
N ASN A 60 -10.34 -13.98 13.70
CA ASN A 60 -11.37 -13.15 13.09
C ASN A 60 -11.99 -13.82 11.86
N GLY A 61 -12.00 -15.15 11.85
CA GLY A 61 -12.42 -15.95 10.71
C GLY A 61 -11.33 -16.15 9.66
N LEU A 62 -11.75 -16.50 8.45
CA LEU A 62 -10.82 -16.92 7.40
C LEU A 62 -10.02 -15.72 6.88
N VAL A 63 -8.70 -15.90 6.72
CA VAL A 63 -7.87 -14.93 6.02
C VAL A 63 -8.01 -15.16 4.52
N LEU A 64 -8.52 -14.15 3.82
CA LEU A 64 -8.86 -14.21 2.40
C LEU A 64 -7.93 -13.32 1.56
N ALA A 65 -7.48 -12.20 2.10
CA ALA A 65 -6.67 -11.22 1.41
C ALA A 65 -5.30 -11.01 2.08
N LEU A 66 -4.25 -10.82 1.27
CA LEU A 66 -2.88 -10.53 1.71
C LEU A 66 -2.28 -9.42 0.83
N ALA A 67 -1.69 -8.40 1.44
CA ALA A 67 -0.99 -7.34 0.71
C ALA A 67 0.27 -6.89 1.45
N TRP A 68 1.39 -6.75 0.72
CA TRP A 68 2.56 -6.03 1.23
C TRP A 68 2.33 -4.52 1.16
N VAL A 69 2.78 -3.81 2.19
CA VAL A 69 2.59 -2.38 2.39
C VAL A 69 3.98 -1.74 2.63
N PRO A 70 4.70 -1.32 1.58
CA PRO A 70 5.95 -0.59 1.74
C PRO A 70 5.65 0.84 2.22
N ILE A 71 5.64 1.00 3.55
CA ILE A 71 5.37 2.25 4.27
C ILE A 71 6.57 3.21 4.22
N THR A 72 7.78 2.67 4.06
CA THR A 72 9.03 3.43 4.02
C THR A 72 9.86 3.02 2.80
N SER A 73 11.10 3.50 2.70
CA SER A 73 12.07 3.01 1.71
C SER A 73 12.36 1.50 1.85
N ASP A 74 11.98 0.87 2.96
CA ASP A 74 12.01 -0.58 3.12
C ASP A 74 10.76 -1.20 2.48
N ALA A 75 10.98 -1.91 1.37
CA ALA A 75 9.95 -2.56 0.59
C ALA A 75 9.23 -3.70 1.33
N SER A 76 9.78 -4.14 2.46
CA SER A 76 9.26 -5.19 3.36
C SER A 76 8.80 -4.65 4.72
N ALA A 77 8.64 -3.33 4.85
CA ALA A 77 8.38 -2.66 6.12
C ALA A 77 7.09 -3.09 6.81
N ALA A 78 6.04 -3.45 6.06
CA ALA A 78 4.75 -3.81 6.61
C ALA A 78 3.93 -4.66 5.65
N PHE A 79 2.88 -5.29 6.17
CA PHE A 79 1.88 -5.99 5.39
C PHE A 79 0.52 -5.92 6.06
N ALA A 80 -0.53 -6.07 5.26
CA ALA A 80 -1.90 -6.17 5.72
C ALA A 80 -2.52 -7.50 5.30
N PHE A 81 -3.48 -7.97 6.11
CA PHE A 81 -4.34 -9.08 5.73
C PHE A 81 -5.79 -8.80 6.10
N GLY A 82 -6.70 -9.37 5.31
CA GLY A 82 -8.14 -9.17 5.41
C GLY A 82 -8.85 -10.46 5.76
N CYS A 83 -9.81 -10.37 6.67
CA CYS A 83 -10.55 -11.51 7.22
C CYS A 83 -11.98 -11.58 6.68
N SER A 84 -12.60 -12.75 6.79
CA SER A 84 -13.99 -12.98 6.38
C SER A 84 -15.01 -12.24 7.25
N ASP A 85 -14.63 -11.82 8.46
CA ASP A 85 -15.48 -11.01 9.32
C ASP A 85 -15.43 -9.51 9.00
N GLY A 86 -14.60 -9.09 8.04
CA GLY A 86 -14.44 -7.68 7.66
C GLY A 86 -13.27 -6.96 8.33
N LEU A 87 -12.53 -7.59 9.25
CA LEU A 87 -11.34 -6.97 9.82
C LEU A 87 -10.16 -6.99 8.85
N ILE A 88 -9.54 -5.82 8.69
CA ILE A 88 -8.23 -5.64 8.09
C ILE A 88 -7.23 -5.39 9.22
N HIS A 89 -6.19 -6.21 9.26
CA HIS A 89 -5.07 -6.04 10.18
C HIS A 89 -3.85 -5.57 9.42
N LEU A 90 -3.14 -4.59 9.97
CA LEU A 90 -1.87 -4.07 9.46
C LEU A 90 -0.77 -4.37 10.48
N PHE A 91 0.30 -4.98 9.99
CA PHE A 91 1.48 -5.35 10.75
C PHE A 91 2.70 -4.62 10.21
N ARG A 92 3.53 -4.09 11.11
CA ARG A 92 4.76 -3.40 10.78
C ARG A 92 5.97 -4.13 11.33
N ARG A 93 7.08 -4.07 10.61
CA ARG A 93 8.37 -4.58 11.05
C ARG A 93 8.96 -3.74 12.19
N ALA A 94 9.30 -4.39 13.29
CA ALA A 94 9.84 -3.72 14.48
C ALA A 94 11.38 -3.63 14.44
N GLY A 95 11.90 -2.46 14.04
CA GLY A 95 13.32 -2.13 14.06
C GLY A 95 14.20 -2.97 13.12
N LYS A 96 15.47 -3.20 13.48
CA LYS A 96 16.38 -4.07 12.70
C LYS A 96 16.03 -5.55 12.78
N LYS A 97 15.13 -5.94 13.69
CA LYS A 97 14.72 -7.34 13.85
C LYS A 97 13.78 -7.75 12.71
N ARG A 98 13.70 -9.04 12.42
CA ARG A 98 12.86 -9.62 11.36
C ARG A 98 11.46 -10.03 11.87
N PHE A 99 10.98 -9.35 12.91
CA PHE A 99 9.66 -9.59 13.50
C PHE A 99 8.69 -8.49 13.11
N PHE A 100 7.42 -8.88 12.99
CA PHE A 100 6.32 -7.98 12.71
C PHE A 100 5.43 -7.87 13.93
N VAL A 101 4.97 -6.66 14.20
CA VAL A 101 4.08 -6.32 15.32
C VAL A 101 2.79 -5.72 14.77
N PRO A 102 1.64 -5.91 15.46
CA PRO A 102 0.41 -5.21 15.11
C PRO A 102 0.64 -3.70 15.09
N SER A 103 0.13 -3.04 14.06
CA SER A 103 0.28 -1.59 13.84
C SER A 103 -1.08 -0.89 13.84
N ALA A 104 -2.04 -1.42 13.10
CA ALA A 104 -3.40 -0.89 13.04
C ALA A 104 -4.39 -2.00 12.68
N SER A 105 -5.67 -1.77 12.97
CA SER A 105 -6.77 -2.61 12.51
C SER A 105 -7.98 -1.75 12.20
N VAL A 106 -8.70 -2.08 11.12
CA VAL A 106 -9.93 -1.39 10.72
C VAL A 106 -10.98 -2.41 10.34
N HIS A 107 -12.24 -2.13 10.66
CA HIS A 107 -13.36 -3.00 10.36
C HIS A 107 -14.15 -2.47 9.16
N LEU A 108 -14.35 -3.33 8.17
CA LEU A 108 -15.28 -3.13 7.06
C LEU A 108 -16.67 -3.61 7.48
N GLU A 109 -17.61 -2.67 7.65
CA GLU A 109 -19.02 -3.00 7.91
C GLU A 109 -19.70 -3.72 6.72
N ASP A 110 -19.07 -3.66 5.54
CA ASP A 110 -19.56 -4.21 4.27
C ASP A 110 -19.35 -5.72 4.10
N GLY A 111 -18.74 -6.36 5.09
CA GLY A 111 -18.50 -7.80 5.12
C GLY A 111 -17.08 -8.22 4.72
N ALA A 112 -16.95 -9.46 4.24
CA ALA A 112 -15.67 -10.12 4.05
C ALA A 112 -14.68 -9.36 3.15
N VAL A 113 -13.43 -9.29 3.60
CA VAL A 113 -12.32 -8.66 2.86
C VAL A 113 -11.70 -9.68 1.91
N GLU A 114 -12.19 -9.74 0.68
CA GLU A 114 -11.78 -10.74 -0.31
C GLU A 114 -10.50 -10.35 -1.04
N HIS A 115 -10.27 -9.04 -1.23
CA HIS A 115 -9.06 -8.54 -1.87
C HIS A 115 -8.48 -7.32 -1.15
N LEU A 116 -7.15 -7.28 -1.09
CA LEU A 116 -6.37 -6.15 -0.61
C LEU A 116 -5.30 -5.82 -1.65
N VAL A 117 -5.16 -4.55 -1.97
CA VAL A 117 -4.16 -4.06 -2.92
C VAL A 117 -3.57 -2.77 -2.38
N TYR A 118 -2.24 -2.72 -2.28
CA TYR A 118 -1.54 -1.50 -1.91
C TYR A 118 -1.02 -0.76 -3.15
N ASN A 119 -1.27 0.54 -3.21
CA ASN A 119 -0.71 1.45 -4.20
C ASN A 119 0.39 2.32 -3.58
N SER A 120 1.64 2.03 -3.94
CA SER A 120 2.83 2.72 -3.44
C SER A 120 2.94 4.18 -3.88
N ASN A 121 2.38 4.55 -5.04
CA ASN A 121 2.53 5.91 -5.56
C ASN A 121 1.70 6.92 -4.76
N LEU A 122 0.65 6.44 -4.10
CA LEU A 122 -0.29 7.27 -3.35
C LEU A 122 -0.24 7.01 -1.83
N GLY A 123 0.57 6.04 -1.39
CA GLY A 123 0.61 5.63 0.02
C GLY A 123 -0.71 5.06 0.52
N CYS A 124 -1.51 4.46 -0.37
CA CYS A 124 -2.88 4.03 -0.05
C CYS A 124 -3.04 2.51 -0.17
N LEU A 125 -3.69 1.92 0.82
CA LEU A 125 -4.20 0.56 0.80
C LEU A 125 -5.67 0.58 0.37
N ALA A 126 -6.02 -0.20 -0.64
CA ALA A 126 -7.40 -0.44 -1.05
C ALA A 126 -7.84 -1.83 -0.57
N GLY A 127 -9.00 -1.88 0.08
CA GLY A 127 -9.72 -3.12 0.39
C GLY A 127 -11.00 -3.20 -0.40
N VAL A 128 -11.30 -4.39 -0.93
CA VAL A 128 -12.51 -4.62 -1.73
C VAL A 128 -13.34 -5.70 -1.05
N ALA A 129 -14.58 -5.33 -0.69
CA ALA A 129 -15.55 -6.22 -0.07
C ALA A 129 -16.57 -6.73 -1.11
N VAL A 130 -16.94 -8.01 -1.00
CA VAL A 130 -17.80 -8.69 -1.99
C VAL A 130 -19.29 -8.47 -1.76
N ARG A 131 -19.73 -8.35 -0.50
CA ARG A 131 -21.17 -8.36 -0.18
C ARG A 131 -21.95 -7.17 -0.71
N HIS A 132 -21.27 -6.07 -1.04
CA HIS A 132 -21.89 -4.87 -1.60
C HIS A 132 -21.13 -4.30 -2.80
N GLY A 133 -20.11 -5.01 -3.31
CA GLY A 133 -19.31 -4.54 -4.44
C GLY A 133 -18.72 -3.16 -4.20
N ARG A 134 -18.25 -2.87 -2.98
CA ARG A 134 -17.67 -1.58 -2.62
C ARG A 134 -16.17 -1.72 -2.42
N ALA A 135 -15.44 -0.71 -2.91
CA ALA A 135 -14.03 -0.56 -2.63
C ALA A 135 -13.84 0.55 -1.60
N HIS A 136 -13.13 0.23 -0.54
CA HIS A 136 -12.76 1.16 0.52
C HIS A 136 -11.29 1.51 0.38
N LEU A 137 -10.96 2.77 0.67
CA LEU A 137 -9.62 3.31 0.52
C LEU A 137 -9.13 3.84 1.86
N TRP A 138 -7.94 3.39 2.26
CA TRP A 138 -7.24 3.89 3.42
C TRP A 138 -5.88 4.41 3.03
N ARG A 139 -5.48 5.52 3.64
CA ARG A 139 -4.11 6.00 3.60
C ARG A 139 -3.32 5.33 4.71
N VAL A 140 -2.09 4.92 4.39
CA VAL A 140 -1.12 4.42 5.35
C VAL A 140 -0.04 5.47 5.53
N ASP A 141 0.15 5.97 6.75
CA ASP A 141 1.24 6.92 7.04
C ASP A 141 2.59 6.20 7.26
N GLU A 142 3.68 6.97 7.42
CA GLU A 142 5.04 6.44 7.63
C GLU A 142 5.16 5.64 8.95
N GLU A 143 4.22 5.86 9.87
CA GLU A 143 4.07 5.23 11.18
C GLU A 143 3.32 3.88 11.11
N GLY A 144 2.52 3.66 10.07
CA GLY A 144 1.68 2.49 9.89
C GLY A 144 0.31 2.59 10.55
N HIS A 145 -0.24 3.79 10.64
CA HIS A 145 -1.64 4.02 10.93
C HIS A 145 -2.48 4.02 9.66
N LEU A 146 -3.72 3.57 9.80
CA LEU A 146 -4.72 3.58 8.73
C LEU A 146 -5.67 4.76 8.95
N THR A 147 -5.77 5.65 7.96
CA THR A 147 -6.78 6.71 7.94
C THR A 147 -7.73 6.45 6.78
N SER A 148 -9.03 6.35 7.05
CA SER A 148 -10.05 6.26 6.00
C SER A 148 -9.95 7.48 5.08
N VAL A 149 -9.90 7.24 3.78
CA VAL A 149 -10.02 8.30 2.77
C VAL A 149 -11.50 8.45 2.47
N THR A 150 -12.22 9.10 3.38
CA THR A 150 -13.63 9.44 3.18
C THR A 150 -13.72 10.72 2.34
N LEU A 151 -14.49 10.69 1.25
CA LEU A 151 -14.74 11.87 0.41
C LEU A 151 -16.25 12.15 0.32
N PRO A 152 -16.63 13.38 -0.08
CA PRO A 152 -17.91 13.98 0.29
C PRO A 152 -19.15 13.24 -0.21
N ASP A 153 -19.10 12.51 -1.34
CA ASP A 153 -20.28 11.83 -1.89
C ASP A 153 -19.89 10.60 -2.75
N GLU A 154 -19.84 9.41 -2.13
CA GLU A 154 -19.76 8.06 -2.76
C GLU A 154 -18.39 7.38 -2.89
N GLU A 155 -18.26 6.25 -2.19
CA GLU A 155 -17.24 5.22 -2.44
C GLU A 155 -17.45 4.57 -3.82
N PRO A 156 -16.40 4.04 -4.48
CA PRO A 156 -16.56 3.27 -5.70
C PRO A 156 -17.47 2.06 -5.46
N THR A 157 -18.68 2.13 -6.02
CA THR A 157 -19.66 1.04 -6.05
C THR A 157 -19.60 0.32 -7.39
N PHE A 158 -19.81 -1.00 -7.35
CA PHE A 158 -19.87 -1.87 -8.53
C PHE A 158 -21.25 -2.53 -8.62
N PRO A 159 -22.30 -1.78 -9.02
CA PRO A 159 -23.67 -2.29 -9.02
C PRO A 159 -23.88 -3.49 -9.95
N ASP A 160 -23.13 -3.56 -11.06
CA ASP A 160 -23.33 -4.55 -12.12
C ASP A 160 -22.41 -5.78 -12.02
N GLY A 161 -21.67 -5.96 -10.91
CA GLY A 161 -20.79 -7.11 -10.81
C GLY A 161 -20.15 -7.32 -9.45
N ILE A 162 -20.11 -8.59 -9.05
CA ILE A 162 -19.38 -9.02 -7.86
C ILE A 162 -17.87 -8.92 -8.15
N PRO A 163 -17.08 -8.18 -7.34
CA PRO A 163 -15.63 -8.18 -7.43
C PRO A 163 -15.08 -9.59 -7.24
N LYS A 164 -14.20 -10.02 -8.15
CA LYS A 164 -13.56 -11.34 -8.12
C LYS A 164 -12.05 -11.27 -7.93
N GLN A 165 -11.45 -10.14 -8.30
CA GLN A 165 -10.03 -9.89 -8.05
C GLN A 165 -9.74 -8.40 -8.16
N ALA A 166 -8.84 -7.89 -7.33
CA ALA A 166 -8.29 -6.55 -7.46
C ALA A 166 -6.80 -6.64 -7.85
N TYR A 167 -6.38 -5.75 -8.74
CA TYR A 167 -5.01 -5.68 -9.25
C TYR A 167 -4.47 -4.25 -9.15
N ARG A 168 -3.18 -4.16 -8.85
CA ARG A 168 -2.41 -2.92 -9.01
C ARG A 168 -1.90 -2.82 -10.44
N TYR A 169 -1.91 -1.61 -11.00
CA TYR A 169 -1.14 -1.30 -12.20
C TYR A 169 0.13 -0.50 -11.85
N SER A 170 1.23 -0.81 -12.53
CA SER A 170 2.56 -0.25 -12.24
C SER A 170 2.70 1.25 -12.50
N ASN A 171 1.81 1.86 -13.31
CA ASN A 171 1.78 3.30 -13.56
C ASN A 171 1.13 4.16 -12.47
N GLY A 172 0.70 3.56 -11.34
CA GLY A 172 0.52 4.28 -10.08
C GLY A 172 -0.79 4.98 -9.81
N ASN A 173 -1.63 5.16 -10.82
CA ASN A 173 -2.80 6.05 -10.71
C ASN A 173 -4.14 5.32 -10.78
N HIS A 174 -4.13 4.02 -11.05
CA HIS A 174 -5.33 3.22 -11.22
C HIS A 174 -5.25 1.91 -10.45
N ILE A 175 -6.36 1.54 -9.85
CA ILE A 175 -6.60 0.20 -9.30
C ILE A 175 -7.64 -0.46 -10.21
N TYR A 176 -7.32 -1.66 -10.70
CA TYR A 176 -8.22 -2.41 -11.57
C TYR A 176 -8.93 -3.46 -10.74
N ILE A 177 -10.25 -3.56 -10.90
CA ILE A 177 -11.07 -4.55 -10.22
C ILE A 177 -11.73 -5.39 -11.29
N LYS A 178 -11.34 -6.67 -11.36
CA LYS A 178 -12.05 -7.64 -12.17
C LYS A 178 -13.36 -7.96 -11.48
N LEU A 179 -14.45 -7.60 -12.14
CA LEU A 179 -15.80 -7.98 -11.79
C LEU A 179 -16.16 -9.29 -12.50
N SER A 180 -17.31 -9.85 -12.19
CA SER A 180 -17.74 -11.14 -12.76
C SER A 180 -17.80 -11.11 -14.29
N ASN A 181 -18.27 -10.01 -14.88
CA ASN A 181 -18.46 -9.89 -16.32
C ASN A 181 -17.67 -8.73 -16.96
N ASN A 182 -17.10 -7.83 -16.16
CA ASN A 182 -16.49 -6.58 -16.62
C ASN A 182 -15.18 -6.27 -15.86
N LEU A 183 -14.44 -5.28 -16.34
CA LEU A 183 -13.28 -4.71 -15.63
C LEU A 183 -13.65 -3.32 -15.13
N GLY A 184 -13.71 -3.14 -13.81
CA GLY A 184 -13.82 -1.85 -13.16
C GLY A 184 -12.45 -1.18 -13.04
N VAL A 185 -12.43 0.15 -13.15
CA VAL A 185 -11.21 0.95 -12.98
C VAL A 185 -11.48 2.05 -11.97
N ILE A 186 -10.69 2.06 -10.90
CA ILE A 186 -10.69 3.05 -9.84
C ILE A 186 -9.52 4.00 -10.12
N ASN A 187 -9.82 5.25 -10.54
CA ASN A 187 -8.80 6.29 -10.73
C ASN A 187 -8.50 7.01 -9.41
N VAL A 188 -7.42 6.58 -8.75
CA VAL A 188 -7.04 7.03 -7.42
C VAL A 188 -6.39 8.42 -7.38
N ILE A 189 -6.12 9.07 -8.52
CA ILE A 189 -5.63 10.46 -8.55
C ILE A 189 -6.65 11.41 -7.94
N ARG A 190 -7.96 11.18 -8.17
CA ARG A 190 -9.02 12.02 -7.58
C ARG A 190 -9.06 11.95 -6.05
N TRP A 191 -8.49 10.89 -5.49
CA TRP A 191 -8.56 10.55 -4.06
C TRP A 191 -7.21 10.73 -3.33
N ALA A 192 -6.20 11.14 -4.08
CA ALA A 192 -4.93 11.62 -3.58
C ALA A 192 -4.78 13.09 -3.99
N PRO A 193 -5.06 14.07 -3.11
CA PRO A 193 -4.39 15.35 -3.29
C PRO A 193 -2.90 15.06 -3.40
N PRO A 194 -2.13 15.72 -4.28
CA PRO A 194 -0.68 15.54 -4.34
C PRO A 194 -0.11 15.93 -2.98
N VAL A 195 0.06 14.97 -2.07
CA VAL A 195 0.60 15.24 -0.73
C VAL A 195 2.13 15.28 -0.82
N PRO A 196 2.76 15.89 0.17
CA PRO A 196 3.67 17.02 0.09
C PRO A 196 5.10 16.53 -0.18
N GLY A 197 5.30 15.51 -1.01
CA GLY A 197 6.61 14.99 -1.36
C GLY A 197 7.44 16.06 -2.06
N LEU A 198 6.82 16.84 -2.95
CA LEU A 198 7.48 17.99 -3.58
C LEU A 198 7.82 19.07 -2.56
N ILE A 199 6.92 19.38 -1.60
CA ILE A 199 7.18 20.36 -0.55
C ILE A 199 8.26 19.86 0.43
N LYS A 200 8.26 18.58 0.81
CA LYS A 200 9.26 17.93 1.68
C LYS A 200 10.60 17.78 0.96
N LEU A 201 10.60 17.50 -0.34
CA LEU A 201 11.78 17.48 -1.20
C LEU A 201 12.34 18.89 -1.37
N LEU A 202 11.49 19.88 -1.67
CA LEU A 202 11.88 21.30 -1.73
C LEU A 202 12.40 21.77 -0.37
N PHE A 203 11.77 21.37 0.74
CA PHE A 203 12.23 21.67 2.10
C PHE A 203 13.60 21.05 2.39
N ASN A 204 13.81 19.78 2.05
CA ASN A 204 15.09 19.08 2.24
C ASN A 204 16.20 19.63 1.34
N ILE A 205 15.88 19.97 0.08
CA ILE A 205 16.81 20.61 -0.86
C ILE A 205 17.16 22.02 -0.37
N CYS A 206 16.16 22.83 0.01
CA CYS A 206 16.39 24.16 0.58
C CYS A 206 17.24 24.07 1.86
N TRP A 207 16.94 23.13 2.76
CA TRP A 207 17.71 22.95 3.99
C TRP A 207 19.17 22.57 3.70
N ALA A 208 19.41 21.62 2.79
CA ALA A 208 20.76 21.18 2.42
C ALA A 208 21.57 22.23 1.63
N VAL A 209 20.92 23.08 0.85
CA VAL A 209 21.57 24.15 0.06
C VAL A 209 21.89 25.37 0.93
N PHE A 210 21.12 25.62 2.00
CA PHE A 210 21.22 26.85 2.80
C PHE A 210 21.81 26.67 4.21
N ASP A 211 22.23 25.46 4.57
CA ASP A 211 23.00 25.18 5.79
C ASP A 211 24.25 26.08 5.99
N PRO A 212 24.95 26.58 4.94
CA PRO A 212 26.10 27.47 5.13
C PRO A 212 25.78 28.98 5.27
N ILE A 213 24.51 29.43 5.34
CA ILE A 213 24.18 30.86 5.42
C ILE A 213 24.11 31.38 6.88
N PRO A 214 24.83 32.46 7.25
CA PRO A 214 24.78 33.08 8.57
C PRO A 214 23.38 33.56 8.97
N SER A 215 23.08 33.48 10.27
CA SER A 215 21.75 33.62 10.88
C SER A 215 20.93 34.88 10.56
N GLY A 216 21.55 35.96 10.05
CA GLY A 216 20.89 37.25 9.80
C GLY A 216 19.87 37.28 8.66
N ASN A 217 19.94 36.37 7.68
CA ASN A 217 19.06 36.37 6.50
C ASN A 217 17.94 35.31 6.53
N LYS A 218 17.81 34.53 7.61
CA LYS A 218 16.88 33.39 7.67
C LYS A 218 15.40 33.80 7.74
N VAL A 219 15.07 34.98 8.27
CA VAL A 219 13.69 35.41 8.52
C VAL A 219 12.95 35.87 7.25
N VAL A 220 13.63 36.60 6.35
CA VAL A 220 13.03 37.08 5.09
C VAL A 220 12.75 35.90 4.13
N PHE A 221 13.61 34.88 4.17
CA PHE A 221 13.43 33.66 3.37
C PHE A 221 12.36 32.70 3.91
N PHE A 222 12.18 32.64 5.23
CA PHE A 222 11.13 31.82 5.85
C PHE A 222 9.72 32.32 5.45
N MET A 223 9.54 33.64 5.31
CA MET A 223 8.27 34.20 4.81
C MET A 223 8.00 33.86 3.34
N ALA A 224 9.02 33.86 2.48
CA ALA A 224 8.84 33.51 1.06
C ALA A 224 8.41 32.05 0.85
N MET A 225 8.92 31.11 1.68
CA MET A 225 8.55 29.69 1.62
C MET A 225 7.14 29.37 2.12
N LEU A 226 6.53 30.22 2.96
CA LEU A 226 5.12 30.07 3.37
C LEU A 226 4.15 30.66 2.34
N ILE A 227 4.57 31.71 1.63
CA ILE A 227 3.74 32.46 0.69
C ILE A 227 3.66 31.76 -0.68
N LEU A 228 4.73 31.12 -1.15
CA LEU A 228 4.76 30.51 -2.49
C LEU A 228 3.88 29.25 -2.64
N PRO A 229 3.80 28.33 -1.65
CA PRO A 229 2.83 27.25 -1.69
C PRO A 229 1.38 27.75 -1.59
N TRP A 230 1.16 28.83 -0.82
CA TRP A 230 -0.16 29.48 -0.70
C TRP A 230 -0.61 30.13 -2.02
N LEU A 231 0.30 30.81 -2.73
CA LEU A 231 0.05 31.33 -4.09
C LEU A 231 -0.09 30.20 -5.13
N TYR A 232 0.68 29.12 -5.04
CA TYR A 232 0.58 28.00 -5.98
C TYR A 232 -0.78 27.31 -5.90
N ILE A 233 -1.31 27.08 -4.69
CA ILE A 233 -2.64 26.53 -4.46
C ILE A 233 -3.73 27.43 -5.05
N HIS A 234 -3.59 28.76 -4.94
CA HIS A 234 -4.59 29.71 -5.45
C HIS A 234 -4.48 30.03 -6.95
N TYR A 235 -3.29 29.92 -7.56
CA TYR A 235 -3.06 30.34 -8.95
C TYR A 235 -2.86 29.19 -9.96
N THR A 236 -2.73 27.93 -9.52
CA THR A 236 -2.57 26.76 -10.43
C THR A 236 -3.77 25.82 -10.46
N ALA A 237 -4.89 26.18 -9.84
CA ALA A 237 -6.18 25.53 -10.05
C ALA A 237 -7.04 26.32 -11.06
N PRO A 238 -6.91 26.09 -12.39
CA PRO A 238 -7.96 26.50 -13.30
C PRO A 238 -9.12 25.49 -13.24
N ALA A 239 -10.34 26.04 -13.21
CA ALA A 239 -11.65 25.37 -13.28
C ALA A 239 -12.29 24.87 -11.97
N LEU A 240 -12.42 25.75 -10.99
CA LEU A 240 -13.64 25.85 -10.18
C LEU A 240 -14.36 27.13 -10.61
N PHE A 241 -15.07 27.08 -11.73
CA PHE A 241 -16.21 27.91 -12.14
C PHE A 241 -16.54 27.53 -13.58
N GLY A 242 -17.32 26.46 -13.74
CA GLY A 242 -18.12 26.17 -14.92
C GLY A 242 -19.58 26.39 -14.52
N SER A 243 -20.29 27.17 -15.31
CA SER A 243 -21.54 27.87 -15.01
C SER A 243 -22.73 26.98 -14.68
N ILE A 244 -23.65 27.58 -13.91
CA ILE A 244 -25.08 27.30 -13.92
C ILE A 244 -25.57 27.41 -15.37
N ASP A 245 -26.03 26.30 -15.94
CA ASP A 245 -27.27 26.10 -16.72
C ASP A 245 -27.35 24.63 -17.19
#